data_AF-A0A450T081-F1
#
_entry.id   AF-A0A450T081-F1
#
_cell.length_a   1.000
_cell.length_b   1.000
_cell.length_c   1.000
_cell.angle_alpha   90.00
_cell.angle_beta   90.00
_cell.angle_gamma   90.00
#
_symmetry.space_group_name_H-M   'P 1'
#
loop_
_entity.id
_entity.type
_entity.pdbx_description
1 polymer ?
#
loop_
_entity_poly.entity_id
_entity_poly.type
_entity_poly.pdbx_seq_one_letter_code
_entity_poly.pdbx_strand_id
1 'polypeptide(L)'
;MKWKIFVSYRATQSMFVRQVTDQLISTGCEIWFAEYVTFDWRLRKDDTWLKSQISEGTTHSEWGIIFVSKDYMASADCRLELNQLLERRGPQRILQISLDGTRLAHLEKSGTIQCALEDVMEVVDFIAKRIGLEMTSPARPGRTLVGSSKRIRFGGKFTLDSYGWRRWWQGALDPTFRTLILNRIIFQFVDNIAFSKIGEGKWQYTQKLARCADRS
;
A
#
# COMPACT_ATOMS: atom_id res chain seq x y z
N MET A 1 -16.44 9.72 -4.34
CA MET A 1 -16.28 8.46 -5.12
C MET A 1 -16.60 7.30 -4.19
N LYS A 2 -17.19 6.21 -4.70
CA LYS A 2 -17.41 4.99 -3.90
C LYS A 2 -16.28 4.02 -4.21
N TRP A 3 -15.75 3.36 -3.20
CA TRP A 3 -14.72 2.34 -3.36
C TRP A 3 -15.33 0.97 -3.05
N LYS A 4 -14.83 -0.09 -3.69
CA LYS A 4 -15.21 -1.45 -3.34
C LYS A 4 -14.49 -1.90 -2.06
N ILE A 5 -13.20 -1.59 -1.94
CA ILE A 5 -12.32 -2.08 -0.87
C ILE A 5 -11.53 -0.92 -0.26
N PHE A 6 -11.46 -0.89 1.07
CA PHE A 6 -10.45 -0.16 1.84
C PHE A 6 -9.37 -1.13 2.31
N VAL A 7 -8.09 -0.78 2.12
CA VAL A 7 -6.95 -1.59 2.57
C VAL A 7 -6.25 -0.91 3.74
N SER A 8 -6.22 -1.59 4.90
CA SER A 8 -5.48 -1.18 6.10
C SER A 8 -4.33 -2.15 6.38
N TYR A 9 -3.17 -1.61 6.70
CA TYR A 9 -1.94 -2.37 6.93
C TYR A 9 -0.92 -1.51 7.67
N ARG A 10 0.14 -2.13 8.21
CA ARG A 10 1.29 -1.39 8.72
C ARG A 10 2.32 -1.18 7.61
N ALA A 11 2.97 -0.01 7.60
CA ALA A 11 3.97 0.35 6.59
C ALA A 11 5.09 -0.69 6.38
N THR A 12 5.45 -1.48 7.41
CA THR A 12 6.42 -2.57 7.33
C THR A 12 6.00 -3.70 6.38
N GLN A 13 4.70 -3.82 6.07
CA GLN A 13 4.15 -4.80 5.12
C GLN A 13 3.79 -4.22 3.75
N SER A 14 4.15 -2.95 3.50
CA SER A 14 3.80 -2.20 2.29
C SER A 14 4.04 -2.94 0.99
N MET A 15 5.20 -3.59 0.84
CA MET A 15 5.56 -4.30 -0.39
C MET A 15 4.58 -5.42 -0.73
N PHE A 16 4.29 -6.30 0.23
CA PHE A 16 3.35 -7.41 0.05
C PHE A 16 1.92 -6.89 -0.22
N VAL A 17 1.46 -5.95 0.59
CA VAL A 17 0.11 -5.39 0.48
C VAL A 17 -0.09 -4.68 -0.85
N ARG A 18 0.95 -3.99 -1.36
CA ARG A 18 0.93 -3.37 -2.69
C ARG A 18 0.78 -4.41 -3.79
N GLN A 19 1.51 -5.53 -3.73
CA GLN A 19 1.38 -6.61 -4.71
C GLN A 19 -0.05 -7.17 -4.74
N VAL A 20 -0.64 -7.49 -3.59
CA VAL A 20 -2.04 -7.94 -3.49
C VAL A 20 -3.00 -6.90 -4.06
N THR A 21 -2.80 -5.64 -3.68
CA THR A 21 -3.63 -4.51 -4.14
C THR A 21 -3.57 -4.35 -5.66
N ASP A 22 -2.38 -4.44 -6.26
CA ASP A 22 -2.20 -4.34 -7.71
C ASP A 22 -2.89 -5.47 -8.46
N GLN A 23 -2.78 -6.70 -7.96
CA GLN A 23 -3.51 -7.83 -8.54
C GLN A 23 -5.02 -7.61 -8.48
N LEU A 24 -5.57 -7.16 -7.36
CA LEU A 24 -6.99 -6.85 -7.24
C LEU A 24 -7.42 -5.68 -8.14
N ILE A 25 -6.59 -4.64 -8.35
CA ILE A 25 -6.95 -3.56 -9.28
C ILE A 25 -6.92 -4.04 -10.73
N SER A 26 -6.03 -4.99 -11.06
CA SER A 26 -5.93 -5.59 -12.39
C SER A 26 -7.23 -6.29 -12.82
N THR A 27 -8.02 -6.80 -11.86
CA THR A 27 -9.35 -7.40 -12.10
C THR A 27 -10.47 -6.36 -12.27
N GLY A 28 -10.14 -5.06 -12.23
CA GLY A 28 -11.12 -3.98 -12.29
C GLY A 28 -11.63 -3.52 -10.94
N CYS A 29 -11.14 -4.06 -9.83
CA CYS A 29 -11.59 -3.66 -8.50
C CYS A 29 -11.27 -2.17 -8.18
N GLU A 30 -12.22 -1.50 -7.54
CA GLU A 30 -12.05 -0.15 -7.03
C GLU A 30 -11.53 -0.18 -5.59
N ILE A 31 -10.23 0.09 -5.43
CA ILE A 31 -9.55 -0.01 -4.15
C ILE A 31 -9.08 1.37 -3.70
N TRP A 32 -9.40 1.69 -2.45
CA TRP A 32 -8.76 2.76 -1.70
C TRP A 32 -7.53 2.19 -0.99
N PHE A 33 -6.35 2.73 -1.33
CA PHE A 33 -5.07 2.30 -0.79
C PHE A 33 -4.23 3.54 -0.43
N ALA A 34 -3.85 3.66 0.85
CA ALA A 34 -3.24 4.87 1.39
C ALA A 34 -1.98 5.30 0.62
N GLU A 35 -1.12 4.36 0.23
CA GLU A 35 0.07 4.68 -0.57
C GLU A 35 -0.28 5.41 -1.88
N TYR A 36 -1.33 4.99 -2.58
CA TYR A 36 -1.73 5.62 -3.85
C TYR A 36 -2.31 7.02 -3.67
N VAL A 37 -2.95 7.27 -2.52
CA VAL A 37 -3.41 8.61 -2.16
C VAL A 37 -2.22 9.50 -1.78
N THR A 38 -1.24 8.94 -1.07
CA THR A 38 -0.12 9.74 -0.55
C THR A 38 1.03 9.97 -1.54
N PHE A 39 1.08 9.28 -2.69
CA PHE A 39 2.08 9.53 -3.74
C PHE A 39 1.97 10.93 -4.35
N ASP A 40 0.80 11.58 -4.27
CA ASP A 40 0.68 12.98 -4.67
C ASP A 40 1.20 13.90 -3.55
N TRP A 41 2.53 14.03 -3.48
CA TRP A 41 3.22 14.87 -2.52
C TRP A 41 2.77 16.34 -2.55
N ARG A 42 2.20 16.81 -3.67
CA ARG A 42 1.67 18.18 -3.80
C ARG A 42 0.37 18.38 -3.00
N LEU A 43 -0.31 17.29 -2.67
CA LEU A 43 -1.54 17.30 -1.89
C LEU A 43 -1.29 17.02 -0.39
N ARG A 44 -0.08 16.61 -0.01
CA ARG A 44 0.30 16.43 1.39
C ARG A 44 0.44 17.80 2.07
N LYS A 45 -0.63 18.25 2.72
CA LYS A 45 -0.63 19.49 3.49
C LYS A 45 -0.14 19.27 4.92
N ASP A 46 -0.65 18.23 5.58
CA ASP A 46 -0.32 17.87 6.97
C ASP A 46 -0.92 16.47 7.33
N ASP A 47 -0.71 16.04 8.58
CA ASP A 47 -1.28 14.81 9.13
C ASP A 47 -2.82 14.84 9.21
N THR A 48 -3.41 16.03 9.38
CA THR A 48 -4.87 16.22 9.42
C THR A 48 -5.49 15.85 8.08
N TRP A 49 -4.87 16.28 6.98
CA TRP A 49 -5.27 15.91 5.64
C TRP A 49 -5.21 14.40 5.43
N LEU A 50 -4.11 13.74 5.83
CA LEU A 50 -4.00 12.28 5.68
C LEU A 50 -5.08 11.54 6.48
N LYS A 51 -5.33 11.95 7.73
CA LYS A 51 -6.41 11.40 8.56
C LYS A 51 -7.78 11.60 7.93
N SER A 52 -8.02 12.76 7.30
CA SER A 52 -9.27 13.04 6.57
C SER A 52 -9.45 12.10 5.38
N GLN A 53 -8.37 11.82 4.63
CA GLN A 53 -8.40 10.92 3.48
C GLN A 53 -8.61 9.47 3.91
N ILE A 54 -7.98 9.04 4.99
CA ILE A 54 -8.21 7.72 5.60
C ILE A 54 -9.68 7.59 6.02
N SER A 55 -10.23 8.60 6.69
CA SER A 55 -11.63 8.61 7.09
C SER A 55 -12.58 8.57 5.89
N GLU A 56 -12.25 9.26 4.79
CA GLU A 56 -12.99 9.19 3.54
C GLU A 56 -12.96 7.76 2.97
N GLY A 57 -11.78 7.13 2.95
CA GLY A 57 -11.60 5.75 2.53
C GLY A 57 -12.45 4.76 3.33
N THR A 58 -12.44 4.85 4.67
CA THR A 58 -13.26 3.97 5.52
C THR A 58 -14.75 4.27 5.40
N THR A 59 -15.14 5.53 5.15
CA THR A 59 -16.55 5.94 4.95
C THR A 59 -17.14 5.42 3.64
N HIS A 60 -16.36 5.42 2.56
CA HIS A 60 -16.88 5.20 1.21
C HIS A 60 -16.54 3.84 0.60
N SER A 61 -15.80 2.98 1.31
CA SER A 61 -15.49 1.61 0.87
C SER A 61 -16.55 0.61 1.29
N GLU A 62 -16.99 -0.29 0.41
CA GLU A 62 -17.99 -1.32 0.76
C GLU A 62 -17.45 -2.40 1.71
N TRP A 63 -16.19 -2.77 1.52
CA TRP A 63 -15.45 -3.76 2.29
C TRP A 63 -14.20 -3.17 2.93
N GLY A 64 -13.79 -3.70 4.08
CA GLY A 64 -12.48 -3.48 4.68
C GLY A 64 -11.62 -4.73 4.55
N ILE A 65 -10.35 -4.56 4.21
CA ILE A 65 -9.34 -5.61 4.26
C ILE A 65 -8.24 -5.14 5.18
N ILE A 66 -7.97 -5.93 6.22
CA ILE A 66 -6.94 -5.62 7.21
C ILE A 66 -5.83 -6.67 7.14
N PHE A 67 -4.60 -6.22 7.02
CA PHE A 67 -3.41 -7.07 7.10
C PHE A 67 -2.88 -7.01 8.53
N VAL A 68 -3.15 -8.08 9.29
CA VAL A 68 -2.90 -8.12 10.73
C VAL A 68 -1.58 -8.83 11.02
N SER A 69 -0.78 -8.14 11.81
CA SER A 69 0.45 -8.62 12.45
C SER A 69 0.55 -8.03 13.85
N LYS A 70 1.54 -8.45 14.64
CA LYS A 70 1.85 -7.83 15.93
C LYS A 70 2.08 -6.32 15.80
N ASP A 71 2.80 -5.87 14.77
CA ASP A 71 3.08 -4.45 14.54
C ASP A 71 1.82 -3.64 14.21
N TYR A 72 0.91 -4.24 13.42
CA TYR A 72 -0.39 -3.65 13.13
C TYR A 72 -1.17 -3.44 14.43
N MET A 73 -1.22 -4.47 15.28
CA MET A 73 -1.93 -4.42 16.56
C MET A 73 -1.32 -3.42 17.54
N ALA A 74 0.00 -3.20 17.49
CA ALA A 74 0.69 -2.22 18.31
C ALA A 74 0.42 -0.77 17.87
N SER A 75 0.05 -0.52 16.61
CA SER A 75 -0.17 0.82 16.07
C SER A 75 -1.53 1.42 16.47
N ALA A 76 -1.50 2.60 17.11
CA ALA A 76 -2.72 3.32 17.50
C ALA A 76 -3.57 3.74 16.29
N ASP A 77 -2.93 4.16 15.20
CA ASP A 77 -3.61 4.57 13.97
C ASP A 77 -4.34 3.38 13.31
N CYS A 78 -3.67 2.22 13.19
CA CYS A 78 -4.29 1.01 12.64
C CYS A 78 -5.49 0.54 13.49
N ARG A 79 -5.41 0.66 14.82
CA ARG A 79 -6.55 0.35 15.70
C ARG A 79 -7.70 1.35 15.51
N LEU A 80 -7.40 2.63 15.33
CA LEU A 80 -8.42 3.64 15.05
C LEU A 80 -9.13 3.37 13.72
N GLU A 81 -8.38 3.06 12.66
CA GLU A 81 -8.92 2.69 11.35
C GLU A 81 -9.82 1.45 11.43
N LEU A 82 -9.36 0.41 12.14
CA LEU A 82 -10.14 -0.80 12.37
C LEU A 82 -11.45 -0.50 13.10
N ASN A 83 -11.42 0.31 14.16
CA ASN A 83 -12.62 0.71 14.89
C ASN A 83 -13.59 1.45 13.99
N GLN A 84 -13.11 2.38 13.15
CA GLN A 84 -13.96 3.08 12.18
C GLN A 84 -14.60 2.13 11.16
N LEU A 85 -13.87 1.12 10.68
CA LEU A 85 -14.43 0.10 9.80
C LEU A 85 -15.50 -0.73 10.52
N LEU A 86 -15.22 -1.18 11.75
CA LEU A 86 -16.16 -1.96 12.55
C LEU A 86 -17.46 -1.19 12.81
N GLU A 87 -17.37 0.07 13.23
CA GLU A 87 -18.51 0.94 13.49
C GLU A 87 -19.36 1.17 12.24
N ARG A 88 -18.73 1.36 11.08
CA ARG A 88 -19.43 1.77 9.84
C ARG A 88 -19.90 0.61 8.97
N ARG A 89 -19.22 -0.55 9.04
CA ARG A 89 -19.44 -1.69 8.14
C ARG A 89 -19.87 -2.96 8.84
N GLY A 90 -19.65 -3.04 10.16
CA GLY A 90 -19.80 -4.26 10.91
C GLY A 90 -18.71 -5.28 10.57
N PRO A 91 -18.50 -6.28 11.44
CA PRO A 91 -17.45 -7.27 11.26
C PRO A 91 -17.63 -8.08 9.97
N GLN A 92 -18.87 -8.36 9.53
CA GLN A 92 -19.17 -9.23 8.38
C GLN A 92 -18.63 -8.69 7.04
N ARG A 93 -18.25 -7.41 6.98
CA ARG A 93 -17.67 -6.76 5.79
C ARG A 93 -16.19 -6.43 5.95
N ILE A 94 -15.53 -7.05 6.93
CA ILE A 94 -14.09 -6.90 7.17
C ILE A 94 -13.44 -8.26 7.00
N LEU A 95 -12.49 -8.35 6.08
CA LEU A 95 -11.66 -9.54 5.87
C LEU A 95 -10.34 -9.37 6.59
N GLN A 96 -9.95 -10.39 7.35
CA GLN A 96 -8.69 -10.42 8.06
C GLN A 96 -7.67 -11.29 7.33
N ILE A 97 -6.50 -10.73 7.04
CA ILE A 97 -5.35 -11.45 6.50
C ILE A 97 -4.28 -11.47 7.57
N SER A 98 -4.08 -12.63 8.20
CA SER A 98 -3.12 -12.82 9.29
C SER A 98 -1.75 -13.18 8.72
N LEU A 99 -0.74 -12.36 9.01
CA LEU A 99 0.61 -12.50 8.46
C LEU A 99 1.58 -13.26 9.37
N ASP A 100 1.30 -13.30 10.67
CA ASP A 100 2.15 -13.93 11.70
C ASP A 100 1.34 -14.81 12.65
N GLY A 101 0.14 -15.21 12.24
CA GLY A 101 -0.81 -15.96 13.06
C GLY A 101 -1.60 -15.10 14.06
N THR A 102 -1.34 -13.78 14.14
CA THR A 102 -2.16 -12.87 14.97
C THR A 102 -3.59 -12.81 14.44
N ARG A 103 -4.57 -13.02 15.33
CA ARG A 103 -6.00 -13.00 14.99
C ARG A 103 -6.81 -12.11 15.91
N LEU A 104 -7.85 -11.48 15.34
CA LEU A 104 -8.84 -10.70 16.07
C LEU A 104 -10.09 -11.54 16.25
N ALA A 105 -10.36 -11.96 17.49
CA ALA A 105 -11.47 -12.87 17.82
C ALA A 105 -12.84 -12.41 17.27
N HIS A 106 -13.09 -11.09 17.28
CA HIS A 106 -14.35 -10.51 16.81
C HIS A 106 -14.50 -10.52 15.27
N LEU A 107 -13.44 -10.85 14.51
CA LEU A 107 -13.45 -10.98 13.05
C LEU A 107 -13.37 -12.44 12.56
N GLU A 108 -13.19 -13.42 13.44
CA GLU A 108 -13.06 -14.83 13.01
C GLU A 108 -14.27 -15.32 12.21
N LYS A 109 -15.46 -14.78 12.52
CA LYS A 109 -16.70 -15.11 11.83
C LYS A 109 -16.85 -14.45 10.45
N SER A 110 -16.17 -13.32 10.20
CA SER A 110 -16.32 -12.58 8.95
C SER A 110 -15.46 -13.12 7.82
N GLY A 111 -14.37 -13.81 8.17
CA GLY A 111 -13.48 -14.45 7.23
C GLY A 111 -12.04 -14.06 7.54
N THR A 112 -11.28 -15.05 8.00
CA THR A 112 -9.85 -14.94 8.25
C THR A 112 -9.12 -15.91 7.36
N ILE A 113 -8.05 -15.46 6.73
CA ILE A 113 -7.01 -16.31 6.16
C ILE A 113 -5.71 -16.06 6.90
N GLN A 114 -4.94 -17.13 7.09
CA GLN A 114 -3.54 -17.03 7.52
C GLN A 114 -2.69 -17.35 6.29
N CYS A 115 -1.75 -16.48 5.96
CA CYS A 115 -0.92 -16.64 4.78
C CYS A 115 0.53 -16.26 5.09
N ALA A 116 1.47 -16.79 4.31
CA ALA A 116 2.83 -16.27 4.31
C ALA A 116 2.91 -14.98 3.46
N LEU A 117 4.03 -14.24 3.54
CA LEU A 117 4.23 -12.99 2.80
C LEU A 117 4.49 -13.21 1.30
N GLU A 118 4.65 -14.45 0.87
CA GLU A 118 4.88 -14.88 -0.49
C GLU A 118 3.59 -15.30 -1.21
N ASP A 119 2.51 -15.58 -0.47
CA ASP A 119 1.27 -16.18 -0.99
C ASP A 119 0.29 -15.13 -1.57
N VAL A 120 0.80 -14.23 -2.42
CA VAL A 120 0.03 -13.11 -2.99
C VAL A 120 -1.25 -13.59 -3.68
N MET A 121 -1.16 -14.62 -4.51
CA MET A 121 -2.32 -15.11 -5.29
C MET A 121 -3.35 -15.81 -4.41
N GLU A 122 -2.94 -16.54 -3.37
CA GLU A 122 -3.86 -17.16 -2.43
C GLU A 122 -4.70 -16.10 -1.71
N VAL A 123 -4.06 -15.01 -1.29
CA VAL A 123 -4.73 -13.87 -0.67
C VAL A 123 -5.70 -13.21 -1.66
N VAL A 124 -5.28 -12.99 -2.90
CA VAL A 124 -6.14 -12.39 -3.95
C VAL A 124 -7.36 -13.27 -4.21
N ASP A 125 -7.19 -14.58 -4.35
CA ASP A 125 -8.28 -15.54 -4.58
C ASP A 125 -9.23 -15.59 -3.38
N PHE A 126 -8.69 -15.60 -2.15
CA PHE A 126 -9.49 -15.53 -0.93
C PHE A 126 -10.35 -14.27 -0.90
N ILE A 127 -9.75 -13.11 -1.16
CA ILE A 127 -10.45 -11.83 -1.18
C ILE A 127 -11.54 -11.88 -2.26
N ALA A 128 -11.17 -12.19 -3.49
CA ALA A 128 -12.09 -12.18 -4.63
C ALA A 128 -13.29 -13.08 -4.42
N LYS A 129 -13.07 -14.30 -3.93
CA LYS A 129 -14.13 -15.24 -3.56
C LYS A 129 -15.08 -14.67 -2.50
N ARG A 130 -14.54 -14.02 -1.47
CA ARG A 130 -15.32 -13.48 -0.35
C ARG A 130 -16.17 -12.27 -0.73
N ILE A 131 -15.65 -11.41 -1.59
CA ILE A 131 -16.34 -10.17 -1.99
C ILE A 131 -17.13 -10.33 -3.30
N GLY A 132 -17.14 -11.52 -3.89
CA GLY A 132 -17.83 -11.81 -5.15
C GLY A 132 -17.23 -11.11 -6.36
N LEU A 133 -15.90 -10.96 -6.40
CA LEU A 133 -15.22 -10.53 -7.62
C LEU A 133 -15.08 -11.72 -8.56
N GLU A 134 -15.51 -11.54 -9.81
CA GLU A 134 -15.17 -12.45 -10.88
C GLU A 134 -13.68 -12.28 -11.20
N MET A 135 -12.87 -13.24 -10.75
CA MET A 135 -11.51 -13.39 -11.25
C MET A 135 -11.62 -13.85 -12.70
N THR A 136 -11.59 -12.91 -13.66
CA THR A 136 -11.25 -13.29 -15.03
C THR A 136 -9.88 -13.95 -14.94
N SER A 137 -9.85 -15.27 -15.15
CA SER A 137 -8.64 -16.08 -15.04
C SER A 137 -7.47 -15.30 -15.63
N PRO A 138 -6.37 -15.09 -14.88
CA PRO A 138 -5.28 -14.24 -15.34
C PRO A 138 -4.92 -14.70 -16.74
N ALA A 139 -5.00 -13.80 -17.72
CA ALA A 139 -4.65 -14.12 -19.08
C ALA A 139 -3.31 -14.84 -19.03
N ARG A 140 -3.28 -16.12 -19.48
CA ARG A 140 -2.13 -17.01 -19.33
C ARG A 140 -0.84 -16.22 -19.57
N PRO A 141 0.21 -16.37 -18.73
CA PRO A 141 1.43 -15.56 -18.76
C PRO A 141 2.24 -15.62 -20.07
N GLY A 142 1.73 -16.23 -21.15
CA GLY A 142 2.28 -16.18 -22.50
C GLY A 142 1.79 -15.02 -23.38
N ARG A 143 0.84 -14.19 -22.92
CA ARG A 143 0.54 -12.90 -23.56
C ARG A 143 1.11 -11.79 -22.70
N THR A 144 2.33 -11.37 -23.04
CA THR A 144 2.84 -10.06 -22.65
C THR A 144 1.77 -9.04 -23.04
N LEU A 145 1.05 -8.49 -22.05
CA LEU A 145 0.26 -7.29 -22.26
C LEU A 145 1.25 -6.16 -22.51
N VAL A 146 1.76 -6.08 -23.75
CA VAL A 146 2.36 -4.87 -24.32
C VAL A 146 1.20 -3.91 -24.55
N GLY A 147 0.66 -3.39 -23.45
CA GLY A 147 -0.56 -2.62 -23.43
C GLY A 147 -0.68 -1.96 -22.08
N SER A 148 -0.07 -0.78 -21.94
CA SER A 148 -0.26 0.07 -20.78
C SER A 148 -1.75 0.39 -20.64
N SER A 149 -2.41 -0.19 -19.63
CA SER A 149 -3.78 0.22 -19.30
C SER A 149 -3.73 1.64 -18.75
N LYS A 150 -4.23 2.60 -19.52
CA LYS A 150 -4.41 3.99 -19.07
C LYS A 150 -5.65 4.03 -18.19
N ARG A 151 -5.48 4.26 -16.90
CA ARG A 151 -6.60 4.58 -16.00
C ARG A 151 -6.44 5.99 -15.48
N ILE A 152 -7.53 6.75 -15.51
CA ILE A 152 -7.63 8.07 -14.88
C ILE A 152 -8.13 7.81 -13.46
N ARG A 153 -7.28 8.03 -12.45
CA ARG A 153 -7.71 8.10 -11.05
C ARG A 153 -7.02 9.30 -10.40
N PHE A 154 -7.75 9.98 -9.50
CA PHE A 154 -7.26 11.14 -8.74
C PHE A 154 -6.75 12.33 -9.59
N GLY A 155 -7.40 12.62 -10.73
CA GLY A 155 -7.02 13.76 -11.59
C GLY A 155 -5.70 13.59 -12.36
N GLY A 156 -5.01 12.45 -12.22
CA GLY A 156 -3.80 12.11 -12.97
C GLY A 156 -4.02 10.93 -13.92
N LYS A 157 -3.26 10.89 -15.02
CA LYS A 157 -3.16 9.71 -15.89
C LYS A 157 -2.04 8.83 -15.34
N PHE A 158 -2.34 7.56 -15.07
CA PHE A 158 -1.35 6.57 -14.62
C PHE A 158 -1.39 5.34 -15.52
N THR A 159 -0.24 4.66 -15.61
CA THR A 159 -0.06 3.38 -16.30
C THR A 159 0.45 2.36 -15.30
N LEU A 160 -0.20 1.20 -15.24
CA LEU A 160 0.26 0.04 -14.47
C LEU A 160 1.09 -0.86 -15.42
N ASP A 161 2.33 -1.17 -15.05
CA ASP A 161 3.17 -2.18 -15.71
C ASP A 161 3.62 -3.25 -14.71
N SER A 162 4.47 -4.20 -15.15
CA SER A 162 4.99 -5.29 -14.32
C SER A 162 5.83 -4.85 -13.11
N TYR A 163 6.20 -3.57 -13.03
CA TYR A 163 6.94 -2.96 -11.92
C TYR A 163 6.04 -2.07 -11.03
N GLY A 164 4.72 -2.04 -11.30
CA GLY A 164 3.74 -1.28 -10.54
C GLY A 164 3.25 -0.02 -11.26
N TRP A 165 2.59 0.86 -10.51
CA TRP A 165 2.04 2.10 -11.05
C TRP A 165 3.13 3.11 -11.38
N ARG A 166 3.14 3.60 -12.63
CA ARG A 166 3.88 4.78 -13.05
C ARG A 166 2.92 5.88 -13.45
N ARG A 167 3.23 7.13 -13.09
CA ARG A 167 2.50 8.30 -13.59
C ARG A 167 2.76 8.41 -15.09
N TRP A 168 1.69 8.56 -15.88
CA TRP A 168 1.78 8.76 -17.32
C TRP A 168 2.13 10.23 -17.56
N TRP A 169 3.42 10.51 -17.79
CA TRP A 169 3.91 11.87 -18.07
C TRP A 169 3.76 12.18 -19.57
N GLN A 170 2.93 13.16 -19.92
CA GLN A 170 2.95 13.83 -21.23
C GLN A 170 3.79 15.12 -21.06
N GLY A 171 5.11 15.00 -21.12
CA GLY A 171 6.02 16.16 -21.07
C GLY A 171 7.47 15.73 -20.95
N ALA A 172 8.37 16.39 -21.69
CA ALA A 172 9.81 16.18 -21.58
C ALA A 172 10.26 16.36 -20.12
N LEU A 173 11.11 15.45 -19.64
CA LEU A 173 11.63 15.47 -18.27
C LEU A 173 12.35 16.80 -18.02
N ASP A 174 11.80 17.58 -17.09
CA ASP A 174 12.54 18.64 -16.43
C ASP A 174 13.83 18.02 -15.83
N PRO A 175 15.04 18.52 -16.17
CA PRO A 175 16.32 18.00 -15.68
C PRO A 175 16.39 17.89 -14.15
N THR A 176 15.68 18.75 -13.43
CA THR A 176 15.63 18.79 -11.96
C THR A 176 14.95 17.53 -11.38
N PHE A 177 14.07 16.89 -12.15
CA PHE A 177 13.33 15.69 -11.75
C PHE A 177 14.19 14.41 -11.83
N ARG A 178 15.19 14.35 -12.72
CA ARG A 178 16.13 13.22 -12.82
C ARG A 178 16.97 13.08 -11.54
N THR A 179 17.42 14.20 -11.00
CA THR A 179 18.24 14.24 -9.78
C THR A 179 17.44 13.78 -8.55
N LEU A 180 16.15 14.12 -8.47
CA LEU A 180 15.27 13.73 -7.36
C LEU A 180 14.90 12.24 -7.34
N ILE A 181 14.69 11.62 -8.52
CA ILE A 181 14.43 10.17 -8.60
C ILE A 181 15.68 9.38 -8.21
N LEU A 182 16.85 9.78 -8.69
CA LEU A 182 18.11 9.13 -8.34
C LEU A 182 18.38 9.23 -6.84
N ASN A 183 18.18 10.41 -6.24
CA ASN A 183 18.31 10.58 -4.79
C ASN A 183 17.32 9.71 -4.01
N ARG A 184 16.06 9.56 -4.46
CA ARG A 184 15.05 8.76 -3.75
C ARG A 184 15.29 7.25 -3.84
N ILE A 185 15.80 6.76 -4.97
CA ILE A 185 16.23 5.35 -5.11
C ILE A 185 17.41 5.08 -4.18
N ILE A 186 18.36 6.03 -4.09
CA ILE A 186 19.50 5.94 -3.17
C ILE A 186 19.03 5.95 -1.71
N PHE A 187 18.10 6.82 -1.31
CA PHE A 187 17.57 6.86 0.06
C PHE A 187 16.81 5.59 0.46
N GLN A 188 15.96 5.02 -0.42
CA GLN A 188 15.30 3.73 -0.14
C GLN A 188 16.29 2.57 -0.05
N PHE A 189 17.42 2.63 -0.75
CA PHE A 189 18.50 1.65 -0.64
C PHE A 189 19.30 1.81 0.66
N VAL A 190 19.56 3.05 1.08
CA VAL A 190 20.28 3.37 2.31
C VAL A 190 19.46 3.02 3.55
N ASP A 191 18.15 3.29 3.56
CA ASP A 191 17.28 2.89 4.68
C ASP A 191 17.22 1.36 4.82
N ASN A 192 17.13 0.61 3.72
CA ASN A 192 17.14 -0.86 3.77
C ASN A 192 18.49 -1.46 4.21
N ILE A 193 19.63 -0.80 3.93
CA ILE A 193 20.94 -1.23 4.42
C ILE A 193 21.12 -0.85 5.91
N ALA A 194 20.60 0.31 6.33
CA ALA A 194 20.68 0.76 7.72
C ALA A 194 19.88 -0.16 8.68
N PHE A 195 18.81 -0.81 8.21
CA PHE A 195 18.05 -1.78 9.01
C PHE A 195 18.68 -3.19 9.05
N SER A 196 19.67 -3.52 8.20
CA SER A 196 20.26 -4.88 8.12
C SER A 196 21.49 -5.10 9.01
N LYS A 197 21.91 -4.13 9.83
CA LYS A 197 22.98 -4.27 10.81
C LYS A 197 22.59 -3.65 12.15
N ILE A 198 21.73 -4.35 12.89
CA ILE A 198 21.57 -4.13 14.33
C ILE A 198 22.03 -5.40 15.03
N GLY A 199 23.35 -5.51 15.14
CA GLY A 199 24.06 -6.40 16.04
C GLY A 199 25.19 -5.59 16.65
N GLU A 200 24.99 -5.20 17.91
CA GLU A 200 26.01 -4.66 18.82
C GLU A 200 26.43 -3.18 18.66
N GLY A 201 25.99 -2.34 19.60
CA GLY A 201 26.88 -1.40 20.27
C GLY A 201 26.90 0.06 19.81
N LYS A 202 26.28 0.92 20.62
CA LYS A 202 26.55 2.37 20.84
C LYS A 202 26.32 3.33 19.65
N TRP A 203 25.34 4.21 19.87
CA TRP A 203 25.12 5.43 19.09
C TRP A 203 26.21 6.47 19.41
N GLN A 204 27.04 6.80 18.42
CA GLN A 204 27.74 8.10 18.36
C GLN A 204 27.32 8.81 17.08
N TYR A 205 26.36 9.73 17.23
CA TYR A 205 26.01 10.69 16.19
C TYR A 205 27.20 11.65 16.03
N THR A 206 27.98 11.53 14.95
CA THR A 206 29.04 12.50 14.64
C THR A 206 28.75 13.24 13.33
N GLN A 207 28.76 14.57 13.48
CA GLN A 207 28.71 15.63 12.48
C GLN A 207 29.69 15.40 11.30
N LYS A 208 29.24 14.77 10.21
CA LYS A 208 30.08 14.60 9.02
C LYS A 208 29.39 14.79 7.67
N LEU A 209 28.35 15.63 7.62
CA LEU A 209 27.73 16.09 6.36
C LEU A 209 27.73 17.61 6.14
N ALA A 210 28.41 18.39 7.01
CA ALA A 210 28.50 19.84 6.88
C ALA A 210 29.80 20.36 6.23
N ARG A 211 30.60 19.52 5.53
CA ARG A 211 31.89 19.95 4.93
C ARG A 211 32.09 19.65 3.45
N CYS A 212 31.07 19.19 2.73
CA CYS A 212 31.16 18.96 1.28
C CYS A 212 30.36 19.96 0.42
N ALA A 213 29.81 21.03 1.00
CA ALA A 213 29.01 22.02 0.27
C ALA A 213 29.73 23.38 0.04
N ASP A 214 31.05 23.45 0.27
CA ASP A 214 31.81 24.71 0.22
C ASP A 214 33.03 24.68 -0.74
N ARG A 215 32.98 23.82 -1.76
CA ARG A 215 33.89 23.90 -2.92
C ARG A 215 33.17 23.48 -4.20
N SER A 216 32.40 24.38 -4.77
CA SER A 216 31.95 24.39 -6.17
C SER A 216 31.69 25.83 -6.57
#